data_AF-A0A7S3HRZ8-F1
#
_entry.id   AF-A0A7S3HRZ8-F1
#
_cell.length_a   1.000
_cell.length_b   1.000
_cell.length_c   1.000
_cell.angle_alpha   90.00
_cell.angle_beta   90.00
_cell.angle_gamma   90.00
#
_symmetry.space_group_name_H-M   'P 1'
#
loop_
_entity.id
_entity.type
_entity.pdbx_description
1 polymer ?
#
loop_
_entity_poly.entity_id
_entity_poly.type
_entity_poly.pdbx_seq_one_letter_code
_entity_poly.pdbx_strand_id
1 'polypeptide(L)'
;KDTMQALFPSSCVTDHIECFDEQKLLTLSGYRSLGISGGTDAAAQNYLDSFKFFARDRLMGSLQHVISLKQRWAEDGCGMGVPGASLSEMLHHCQWAQAKCETFQGREGLVASALEMIQEAPQAVDAPEHPLSGISVCVIGVSGAGKTAMMAKIADCVFQSNQRADSSVPVIVRFCGTSAGSRNARSLICSISEQMELLMGFECKAALLLASGTYVDQVSYFQ
;
A
#
# COMPACT_ATOMS: atom_id res chain seq x y z
N LYS A 1 2.94 -22.55 4.27
CA LYS A 1 1.81 -21.80 4.88
C LYS A 1 2.34 -21.27 6.20
N ASP A 2 3.19 -20.26 6.15
CA ASP A 2 3.79 -19.64 7.33
C ASP A 2 3.45 -18.16 7.26
N THR A 3 2.48 -17.78 8.08
CA THR A 3 1.80 -16.49 8.03
C THR A 3 2.62 -15.45 8.79
N MET A 4 2.79 -14.26 8.19
CA MET A 4 3.33 -13.03 8.78
C MET A 4 2.57 -12.51 10.04
N GLN A 5 1.72 -13.32 10.66
CA GLN A 5 1.00 -13.00 11.90
C GLN A 5 1.84 -13.14 13.17
N ALA A 6 3.05 -13.71 13.09
CA ALA A 6 3.92 -13.87 14.26
C ALA A 6 4.70 -12.60 14.65
N LEU A 7 4.72 -11.56 13.82
CA LEU A 7 5.53 -10.35 14.07
C LEU A 7 4.76 -9.18 14.67
N PHE A 8 3.41 -9.20 14.64
CA PHE A 8 2.58 -8.14 15.22
C PHE A 8 1.28 -8.72 15.80
N PRO A 9 1.22 -9.00 17.12
CA PRO A 9 -0.06 -9.31 17.76
C PRO A 9 -0.98 -8.10 17.64
N SER A 10 -2.15 -8.32 17.03
CA SER A 10 -3.14 -7.31 16.61
C SER A 10 -3.92 -6.67 17.77
N SER A 11 -3.31 -6.53 18.95
CA SER A 11 -3.97 -6.00 20.15
C SER A 11 -3.29 -4.77 20.75
N CYS A 12 -2.36 -4.12 20.05
CA CYS A 12 -1.53 -3.07 20.65
C CYS A 12 -1.84 -1.63 20.21
N VAL A 13 -2.74 -1.39 19.27
CA VAL A 13 -3.03 -0.01 18.84
C VAL A 13 -4.49 0.13 18.47
N THR A 14 -5.33 0.48 19.45
CA THR A 14 -6.22 1.66 19.45
C THR A 14 -7.17 1.57 20.64
N ASP A 15 -7.13 2.61 21.48
CA ASP A 15 -8.25 3.32 22.10
C ASP A 15 -7.99 3.68 23.56
N HIS A 16 -8.17 4.98 23.83
CA HIS A 16 -8.01 5.70 25.10
C HIS A 16 -6.59 6.08 25.53
N ILE A 17 -6.04 7.14 24.90
CA ILE A 17 -5.18 8.07 25.63
C ILE A 17 -6.11 9.01 26.40
N GLU A 18 -6.52 8.60 27.59
CA GLU A 18 -7.02 9.54 28.58
C GLU A 18 -5.86 10.42 29.03
N CYS A 19 -6.00 11.75 28.95
CA CYS A 19 -5.10 12.68 29.64
C CYS A 19 -5.21 12.38 31.14
N PHE A 20 -4.27 11.57 31.64
CA PHE A 20 -4.19 11.23 33.05
C PHE A 20 -3.74 12.45 33.85
N ASP A 21 -4.63 12.88 34.73
CA ASP A 21 -4.42 13.88 35.78
C ASP A 21 -3.16 13.56 36.61
N GLU A 22 -2.36 14.59 36.91
CA GLU A 22 -0.95 14.54 37.33
C GLU A 22 -0.66 13.88 38.70
N GLN A 23 -1.58 13.13 39.32
CA GLN A 23 -1.39 12.63 40.70
C GLN A 23 -1.89 11.20 40.98
N LYS A 24 -1.88 10.28 40.00
CA LYS A 24 -2.03 8.85 40.31
C LYS A 24 -0.70 8.14 40.32
N LEU A 25 -0.07 8.16 41.50
CA LEU A 25 1.01 7.24 41.86
C LEU A 25 0.49 5.80 41.66
N LEU A 26 1.10 5.05 40.73
CA LEU A 26 0.86 3.62 40.59
C LEU A 26 1.37 2.91 41.84
N THR A 27 0.51 2.75 42.84
CA THR A 27 0.80 1.93 44.01
C THR A 27 0.64 0.47 43.65
N LEU A 28 1.76 -0.17 43.31
CA LEU A 28 1.87 -1.63 43.28
C LEU A 28 1.51 -2.18 44.66
N SER A 29 0.32 -2.76 44.79
CA SER A 29 -0.23 -3.34 46.03
C SER A 29 0.57 -4.53 46.60
N GLY A 30 1.65 -4.94 45.93
CA GLY A 30 2.62 -5.92 46.40
C GLY A 30 3.99 -5.36 46.80
N TYR A 31 4.24 -4.05 46.64
CA TYR A 31 5.52 -3.45 47.03
C TYR A 31 5.50 -3.18 48.54
N ARG A 32 6.02 -4.11 49.35
CA ARG A 32 6.37 -3.82 50.73
C ARG A 32 7.46 -2.75 50.72
N SER A 33 7.06 -1.51 50.99
CA SER A 33 7.97 -0.48 51.45
C SER A 33 8.66 -1.03 52.70
N LEU A 34 9.92 -1.44 52.56
CA LEU A 34 10.80 -1.62 53.69
C LEU A 34 10.95 -0.24 54.31
N GLY A 35 10.17 0.01 55.36
CA GLY A 35 10.25 1.24 56.13
C GLY A 35 11.67 1.40 56.65
N ILE A 36 12.44 2.27 56.02
CA ILE A 36 13.68 2.81 56.57
C ILE A 36 13.40 4.27 56.87
N SER A 37 13.21 4.53 58.16
CA SER A 37 13.26 5.85 58.75
C SER A 37 14.58 6.55 58.39
N GLY A 38 14.49 7.68 57.68
CA GLY A 38 15.48 8.76 57.82
C GLY A 38 16.70 8.77 56.89
N GLY A 39 16.76 7.99 55.81
CA GLY A 39 17.81 8.12 54.80
C GLY A 39 17.40 7.47 53.50
N THR A 40 17.53 8.20 52.38
CA THR A 40 17.42 7.60 51.04
C THR A 40 18.41 6.45 50.95
N ASP A 41 17.90 5.22 50.86
CA ASP A 41 18.71 4.04 50.61
C ASP A 41 19.39 4.21 49.25
N ALA A 42 20.67 4.58 49.28
CA ALA A 42 21.46 4.91 48.11
C ALA A 42 21.49 3.74 47.11
N ALA A 43 21.35 2.50 47.58
CA ALA A 43 21.27 1.33 46.71
C ALA A 43 19.95 1.28 45.91
N ALA A 44 18.82 1.56 46.56
CA ALA A 44 17.52 1.63 45.90
C ALA A 44 17.47 2.78 44.89
N GLN A 45 18.03 3.95 45.24
CA GLN A 45 18.12 5.09 44.34
C GLN A 45 19.00 4.78 43.12
N ASN A 46 20.18 4.19 43.33
CA ASN A 46 21.07 3.77 42.25
C ASN A 46 20.44 2.74 41.30
N TYR A 47 19.68 1.78 41.86
CA TYR A 47 18.94 0.81 41.04
C TYR A 47 17.88 1.51 40.18
N LEU A 48 17.07 2.40 40.77
CA LEU A 48 16.04 3.14 40.04
C LEU A 48 16.64 4.00 38.92
N ASP A 49 17.75 4.67 39.17
CA ASP A 49 18.41 5.50 38.16
C ASP A 49 19.04 4.66 37.04
N SER A 50 19.64 3.51 37.39
CA SER A 50 20.15 2.54 36.41
C SER A 50 19.03 1.95 35.54
N PHE A 51 17.90 1.61 36.16
CA PHE A 51 16.73 1.11 35.44
C PHE A 51 16.13 2.19 34.53
N LYS A 52 15.99 3.44 34.99
CA LYS A 52 15.52 4.56 34.16
C LYS A 52 16.44 4.78 32.97
N PHE A 53 17.76 4.76 33.19
CA PHE A 53 18.73 4.88 32.11
C PHE A 53 18.59 3.75 31.09
N PHE A 54 18.56 2.50 31.57
CA PHE A 54 18.37 1.32 30.71
C PHE A 54 17.08 1.39 29.90
N ALA A 55 15.94 1.69 30.55
CA ALA A 55 14.64 1.79 29.89
C ALA A 55 14.64 2.92 28.86
N ARG A 56 15.17 4.10 29.22
CA ARG A 56 15.30 5.24 28.31
C ARG A 56 16.15 4.88 27.09
N ASP A 57 17.31 4.27 27.30
CA ASP A 57 18.22 3.87 26.23
C ASP A 57 17.54 2.89 25.26
N ARG A 58 16.88 1.85 25.78
CA ARG A 58 16.15 0.87 24.97
C ARG A 58 15.00 1.49 24.18
N LEU A 59 14.20 2.34 24.83
CA LEU A 59 13.06 3.01 24.18
C LEU A 59 13.53 4.00 23.12
N MET A 60 14.57 4.78 23.41
CA MET A 60 15.17 5.72 22.45
C MET A 60 15.80 4.99 21.26
N GLY A 61 16.51 3.88 21.50
CA GLY A 61 17.04 3.03 20.45
C GLY A 61 15.94 2.47 19.54
N SER A 62 14.85 1.98 20.14
CA SER A 62 13.68 1.50 19.38
C SER A 62 13.01 2.62 18.58
N LEU A 63 12.84 3.80 19.17
CA LEU A 63 12.25 4.95 18.49
C LEU A 63 13.12 5.40 17.31
N GLN A 64 14.43 5.50 17.50
CA GLN A 64 15.37 5.87 16.45
C GLN A 64 15.35 4.85 15.31
N HIS A 65 15.23 3.57 15.64
CA HIS A 65 15.06 2.52 14.64
C HIS A 65 13.78 2.71 13.81
N VAL A 66 12.63 2.98 14.45
CA VAL A 66 11.36 3.24 13.73
C VAL A 66 11.45 4.50 12.86
N ILE A 67 12.09 5.58 13.35
CA ILE A 67 12.33 6.79 12.56
C ILE A 67 13.14 6.45 11.30
N SER A 68 14.21 5.68 11.44
CA SER A 68 15.05 5.27 10.31
C SER A 68 14.29 4.41 9.30
N LEU A 69 13.39 3.53 9.77
CA LEU A 69 12.51 2.73 8.90
C LEU A 69 11.55 3.61 8.12
N LYS A 70 10.93 4.60 8.78
CA LYS A 70 10.00 5.53 8.14
C LYS A 70 10.68 6.40 7.08
N GLN A 71 11.90 6.88 7.36
CA GLN A 71 12.69 7.65 6.39
C GLN A 71 13.03 6.82 5.16
N ARG A 72 13.56 5.60 5.37
CA ARG A 72 13.83 4.68 4.27
C ARG A 72 12.59 4.36 3.45
N TRP A 73 11.45 4.11 4.10
CA TRP A 73 10.19 3.87 3.40
C TRP A 73 9.72 5.08 2.58
N ALA A 74 9.93 6.30 3.06
CA ALA A 74 9.53 7.51 2.34
C ALA A 74 10.33 7.68 1.04
N GLU A 75 11.61 7.31 1.06
CA GLU A 75 12.52 7.42 -0.08
C GLU A 75 12.40 6.22 -1.04
N ASP A 76 12.35 5.02 -0.48
CA ASP A 76 12.39 3.75 -1.21
C ASP A 76 11.48 2.71 -0.54
N GLY A 77 10.35 2.45 -1.20
CA GLY A 77 9.38 1.45 -0.82
C GLY A 77 9.98 0.05 -0.92
N CYS A 78 10.63 -0.39 0.15
CA CYS A 78 11.21 -1.74 0.26
C CYS A 78 12.25 -2.12 -0.82
N GLY A 79 13.02 -1.16 -1.36
CA GLY A 79 14.03 -1.48 -2.37
C GLY A 79 13.51 -1.49 -3.81
N MET A 80 12.28 -1.01 -4.02
CA MET A 80 11.62 -1.01 -5.33
C MET A 80 11.97 0.23 -6.16
N GLY A 81 12.74 1.18 -5.62
CA GLY A 81 13.16 2.39 -6.34
C GLY A 81 12.05 3.42 -6.53
N VAL A 82 10.91 3.25 -5.85
CA VAL A 82 9.78 4.18 -5.82
C VAL A 82 9.48 4.59 -4.39
N PRO A 83 8.96 5.81 -4.13
CA PRO A 83 8.54 6.21 -2.80
C PRO A 83 7.51 5.23 -2.21
N GLY A 84 7.58 4.96 -0.91
CA GLY A 84 6.65 4.05 -0.24
C GLY A 84 5.18 4.46 -0.35
N ALA A 85 4.89 5.76 -0.50
CA ALA A 85 3.52 6.22 -0.78
C ALA A 85 3.00 5.71 -2.14
N SER A 86 3.83 5.78 -3.18
CA SER A 86 3.52 5.26 -4.52
C SER A 86 3.38 3.75 -4.50
N LEU A 87 4.28 3.04 -3.80
CA LEU A 87 4.18 1.58 -3.67
C LEU A 87 2.91 1.16 -2.92
N SER A 88 2.57 1.82 -1.80
CA SER A 88 1.33 1.59 -1.08
C SER A 88 0.10 1.78 -1.96
N GLU A 89 0.09 2.82 -2.79
CA GLU A 89 -1.01 3.07 -3.73
C GLU A 89 -1.17 1.93 -4.74
N MET A 90 -0.06 1.45 -5.32
CA MET A 90 -0.08 0.31 -6.24
C MET A 90 -0.59 -0.97 -5.55
N LEU A 91 -0.07 -1.27 -4.36
CA LEU A 91 -0.45 -2.45 -3.58
C LEU A 91 -1.91 -2.40 -3.12
N HIS A 92 -2.43 -1.22 -2.78
CA HIS A 92 -3.83 -1.02 -2.40
C HIS A 92 -4.78 -1.50 -3.50
N HIS A 93 -4.53 -1.14 -4.77
CA HIS A 93 -5.37 -1.58 -5.89
C HIS A 93 -5.26 -3.09 -6.14
N CYS A 94 -4.07 -3.66 -5.99
CA CYS A 94 -3.87 -5.11 -6.09
C CYS A 94 -4.63 -5.86 -4.98
N GLN A 95 -4.52 -5.41 -3.74
CA GLN A 95 -5.23 -5.99 -2.60
C GLN A 95 -6.75 -5.87 -2.78
N TRP A 96 -7.23 -4.72 -3.27
CA TRP A 96 -8.64 -4.53 -3.53
C TRP A 96 -9.15 -5.46 -4.65
N ALA A 97 -8.39 -5.62 -5.72
CA ALA A 97 -8.71 -6.56 -6.80
C ALA A 97 -8.79 -7.99 -6.27
N GLN A 98 -7.79 -8.42 -5.49
CA GLN A 98 -7.76 -9.74 -4.86
C GLN A 98 -9.02 -9.97 -4.01
N ALA A 99 -9.36 -9.03 -3.12
CA ALA A 99 -10.55 -9.14 -2.27
C ALA A 99 -11.84 -9.26 -3.09
N LYS A 100 -11.94 -8.59 -4.23
CA LYS A 100 -13.09 -8.74 -5.14
C LYS A 100 -13.12 -10.11 -5.82
N CYS A 101 -11.96 -10.63 -6.22
CA CYS A 101 -11.84 -11.96 -6.83
C CYS A 101 -12.18 -13.09 -5.85
N GLU A 102 -11.79 -12.98 -4.58
CA GLU A 102 -12.04 -14.01 -3.55
C GLU A 102 -13.53 -14.32 -3.36
N THR A 103 -14.39 -13.31 -3.48
CA THR A 103 -15.84 -13.46 -3.34
C THR A 103 -16.58 -13.64 -4.66
N PHE A 104 -15.88 -13.64 -5.80
CA PHE A 104 -16.50 -13.69 -7.11
C PHE A 104 -16.99 -15.10 -7.46
N GLN A 105 -18.25 -15.22 -7.90
CA GLN A 105 -18.85 -16.51 -8.26
C GLN A 105 -19.72 -16.36 -9.53
N GLY A 106 -19.67 -17.36 -10.40
CA GLY A 106 -20.46 -17.42 -11.62
C GLY A 106 -19.95 -16.51 -12.75
N ARG A 107 -20.75 -16.41 -13.82
CA ARG A 107 -20.53 -15.53 -14.99
C ARG A 107 -19.27 -15.86 -15.78
N GLU A 108 -18.85 -17.11 -15.73
CA GLU A 108 -17.69 -17.65 -16.43
C GLU A 108 -17.80 -17.37 -17.93
N GLY A 109 -18.99 -17.51 -18.52
CA GLY A 109 -19.23 -17.18 -19.93
C GLY A 109 -18.96 -15.72 -20.27
N LEU A 110 -19.40 -14.77 -19.42
CA LEU A 110 -19.15 -13.34 -19.67
C LEU A 110 -17.68 -12.97 -19.47
N VAL A 111 -17.01 -13.59 -18.50
CA VAL A 111 -15.57 -13.43 -18.31
C VAL A 111 -14.82 -13.99 -19.52
N ALA A 112 -15.19 -15.17 -20.02
CA ALA A 112 -14.58 -15.78 -21.19
C ALA A 112 -14.73 -14.90 -22.44
N SER A 113 -15.94 -14.37 -22.71
CA SER A 113 -16.16 -13.45 -23.83
C SER A 113 -15.33 -12.16 -23.72
N ALA A 114 -15.15 -11.62 -22.50
CA ALA A 114 -14.29 -10.45 -22.31
C ALA A 114 -12.81 -10.77 -22.55
N LEU A 115 -12.35 -11.95 -22.15
CA LEU A 115 -10.98 -12.41 -22.41
C LEU A 115 -10.72 -12.64 -23.89
N GLU A 116 -11.66 -13.23 -24.60
CA GLU A 116 -11.61 -13.43 -26.05
C GLU A 116 -11.46 -12.08 -26.77
N MET A 117 -12.31 -11.09 -26.44
CA MET A 117 -12.18 -9.73 -26.97
C MET A 117 -10.80 -9.11 -26.73
N ILE A 118 -10.23 -9.29 -25.53
CA ILE A 118 -8.92 -8.76 -25.16
C ILE A 118 -7.78 -9.46 -25.92
N GLN A 119 -7.89 -10.77 -26.13
CA GLN A 119 -6.87 -11.57 -26.83
C GLN A 119 -6.90 -11.32 -28.34
N GLU A 120 -8.08 -11.07 -28.90
CA GLU A 120 -8.27 -10.72 -30.31
C GLU A 120 -8.04 -9.23 -30.61
N ALA A 121 -7.68 -8.44 -29.61
CA ALA A 121 -7.42 -7.02 -29.78
C ALA A 121 -6.36 -6.80 -30.89
N PRO A 122 -6.59 -5.86 -31.82
CA PRO A 122 -5.64 -5.59 -32.89
C PRO A 122 -4.28 -5.23 -32.29
N GLN A 123 -3.24 -5.97 -32.68
CA GLN A 123 -1.88 -5.57 -32.33
C GLN A 123 -1.58 -4.21 -32.94
N ALA A 124 -0.75 -3.42 -32.27
CA ALA A 124 -0.31 -2.14 -32.79
C ALA A 124 0.28 -2.37 -34.18
N VAL A 125 -0.42 -1.89 -35.20
CA VAL A 125 0.15 -1.76 -36.54
C VAL A 125 1.09 -0.57 -36.42
N ASP A 126 2.34 -0.70 -36.89
CA ASP A 126 3.31 0.41 -36.99
C ASP A 126 2.86 1.44 -38.05
N ALA A 127 1.61 1.88 -37.96
CA ALA A 127 1.01 2.90 -38.79
C ALA A 127 1.21 4.25 -38.08
N PRO A 128 2.02 5.17 -38.65
CA PRO A 128 2.39 6.42 -38.00
C PRO A 128 1.22 7.37 -37.72
N GLU A 129 0.04 7.13 -38.29
CA GLU A 129 -1.15 7.98 -38.11
C GLU A 129 -1.95 7.65 -36.84
N HIS A 130 -1.79 6.46 -36.25
CA HIS A 130 -2.50 6.01 -35.05
C HIS A 130 -1.55 5.27 -34.10
N PRO A 131 -0.71 5.98 -33.33
CA PRO A 131 0.35 5.39 -32.49
C PRO A 131 -0.20 4.50 -31.35
N LEU A 132 -1.49 4.57 -31.06
CA LEU A 132 -2.17 3.77 -30.04
C LEU A 132 -3.36 3.03 -30.65
N SER A 133 -3.15 1.78 -31.02
CA SER A 133 -4.22 0.82 -31.30
C SER A 133 -4.64 0.15 -30.00
N GLY A 134 -5.94 0.13 -29.71
CA GLY A 134 -6.44 -0.51 -28.51
C GLY A 134 -7.96 -0.70 -28.56
N ILE A 135 -8.44 -1.57 -27.67
CA ILE A 135 -9.87 -1.79 -27.49
C ILE A 135 -10.34 -1.15 -26.17
N SER A 136 -11.62 -0.81 -26.11
CA SER A 136 -12.30 -0.43 -24.88
C SER A 136 -13.41 -1.42 -24.60
N VAL A 137 -13.25 -2.20 -23.52
CA VAL A 137 -14.26 -3.16 -23.07
C VAL A 137 -15.04 -2.55 -21.90
N CYS A 138 -16.36 -2.55 -22.01
CA CYS A 138 -17.26 -1.99 -21.00
C CYS A 138 -18.22 -3.06 -20.47
N VAL A 139 -18.29 -3.20 -19.14
CA VAL A 139 -19.27 -4.08 -18.47
C VAL A 139 -20.46 -3.24 -18.02
N ILE A 140 -21.62 -3.47 -18.64
CA ILE A 140 -22.86 -2.73 -18.41
C ILE A 140 -23.84 -3.58 -17.60
N GLY A 141 -24.57 -2.95 -16.67
CA GLY A 141 -25.58 -3.62 -15.86
C GLY A 141 -26.05 -2.76 -14.69
N VAL A 142 -27.11 -3.20 -14.02
CA VAL A 142 -27.72 -2.48 -12.90
C VAL A 142 -26.74 -2.27 -11.73
N SER A 143 -27.02 -1.28 -10.88
CA SER A 143 -26.22 -1.05 -9.66
C SER A 143 -26.24 -2.29 -8.77
N GLY A 144 -25.12 -2.58 -8.10
CA GLY A 144 -24.99 -3.79 -7.27
C GLY A 144 -24.83 -5.11 -8.04
N ALA A 145 -24.92 -5.12 -9.38
CA ALA A 145 -24.80 -6.35 -10.17
C ALA A 145 -23.38 -6.96 -10.21
N GLY A 146 -22.43 -6.51 -9.39
CA GLY A 146 -21.07 -7.09 -9.34
C GLY A 146 -20.13 -6.69 -10.48
N LYS A 147 -20.42 -5.63 -11.25
CA LYS A 147 -19.60 -5.18 -12.39
C LYS A 147 -18.12 -4.94 -12.03
N THR A 148 -17.88 -4.27 -10.90
CA THR A 148 -16.52 -4.00 -10.39
C THR A 148 -15.78 -5.28 -10.03
N ALA A 149 -16.47 -6.27 -9.44
CA ALA A 149 -15.87 -7.55 -9.13
C ALA A 149 -15.59 -8.37 -10.40
N MET A 150 -16.45 -8.27 -11.41
CA MET A 150 -16.23 -8.86 -12.72
C MET A 150 -15.00 -8.26 -13.42
N MET A 151 -14.80 -6.93 -13.39
CA MET A 151 -13.59 -6.31 -13.96
C MET A 151 -12.32 -6.74 -13.21
N ALA A 152 -12.36 -6.86 -11.88
CA ALA A 152 -11.24 -7.41 -11.11
C ALA A 152 -10.93 -8.84 -11.55
N LYS A 153 -11.98 -9.66 -11.76
CA LYS A 153 -11.81 -11.05 -12.21
C LYS A 153 -11.25 -11.15 -13.64
N ILE A 154 -11.71 -10.29 -14.55
CA ILE A 154 -11.15 -10.21 -15.90
C ILE A 154 -9.66 -9.86 -15.83
N ALA A 155 -9.27 -8.86 -15.05
CA ALA A 155 -7.87 -8.48 -14.89
C ALA A 155 -7.00 -9.61 -14.33
N ASP A 156 -7.47 -10.33 -13.30
CA ASP A 156 -6.81 -11.54 -12.76
C ASP A 156 -6.63 -12.62 -13.84
N CYS A 157 -7.68 -12.90 -14.63
CA CYS A 157 -7.61 -13.88 -15.71
C CYS A 157 -6.65 -13.45 -16.83
N VAL A 158 -6.61 -12.17 -17.21
CA VAL A 158 -5.64 -11.64 -18.19
C VAL A 158 -4.22 -11.80 -17.65
N PHE A 159 -3.98 -11.42 -16.40
CA PHE A 159 -2.68 -11.55 -15.76
C PHE A 159 -2.19 -13.00 -15.72
N GLN A 160 -3.05 -13.94 -15.33
CA GLN A 160 -2.73 -15.37 -15.34
C GLN A 160 -2.47 -15.91 -16.75
N SER A 161 -3.23 -15.43 -17.74
CA SER A 161 -3.04 -15.82 -19.14
C SER A 161 -1.71 -15.31 -19.68
N ASN A 162 -1.34 -14.06 -19.39
CA ASN A 162 -0.05 -13.47 -19.77
C ASN A 162 1.11 -14.26 -19.15
N GLN A 163 1.03 -14.61 -17.87
CA GLN A 163 2.05 -15.44 -17.22
C GLN A 163 2.20 -16.83 -17.86
N ARG A 164 1.09 -17.49 -18.21
CA ARG A 164 1.14 -18.81 -18.87
C ARG A 164 1.73 -18.74 -20.27
N ALA A 165 1.53 -17.62 -20.96
CA ALA A 165 2.04 -17.37 -22.30
C ALA A 165 3.46 -16.76 -22.31
N ASP A 166 4.10 -16.60 -21.14
CA ASP A 166 5.38 -15.88 -20.98
C ASP A 166 5.37 -14.49 -21.63
N SER A 167 4.22 -13.82 -21.60
CA SER A 167 4.03 -12.48 -22.14
C SER A 167 4.51 -11.44 -21.14
N SER A 168 5.32 -10.50 -21.60
CA SER A 168 5.81 -9.37 -20.80
C SER A 168 4.78 -8.24 -20.64
N VAL A 169 3.54 -8.40 -21.12
CA VAL A 169 2.53 -7.34 -21.08
C VAL A 169 2.00 -7.16 -19.65
N PRO A 170 2.25 -6.00 -19.01
CA PRO A 170 1.80 -5.75 -17.65
C PRO A 170 0.28 -5.55 -17.59
N VAL A 171 -0.33 -5.96 -16.48
CA VAL A 171 -1.74 -5.67 -16.17
C VAL A 171 -1.80 -4.66 -15.03
N ILE A 172 -2.35 -3.48 -15.29
CA ILE A 172 -2.54 -2.43 -14.28
C ILE A 172 -4.03 -2.37 -13.93
N VAL A 173 -4.33 -2.48 -12.64
CA VAL A 173 -5.70 -2.37 -12.10
C VAL A 173 -5.83 -1.10 -11.27
N ARG A 174 -6.93 -0.38 -11.46
CA ARG A 174 -7.27 0.82 -10.69
C ARG A 174 -8.76 0.84 -10.32
N PHE A 175 -9.03 1.12 -9.04
CA PHE A 175 -10.37 1.39 -8.53
C PHE A 175 -10.50 2.86 -8.17
N CYS A 176 -11.16 3.62 -9.04
CA CYS A 176 -11.36 5.06 -8.86
C CYS A 176 -12.07 5.37 -7.53
N GLY A 177 -11.53 6.34 -6.78
CA GLY A 177 -12.11 6.86 -5.54
C GLY A 177 -11.86 6.02 -4.30
N THR A 178 -11.01 4.99 -4.36
CA THR A 178 -10.74 4.10 -3.19
C THR A 178 -9.49 4.50 -2.39
N SER A 179 -8.71 5.45 -2.90
CA SER A 179 -7.43 5.88 -2.34
C SER A 179 -7.13 7.34 -2.74
N ALA A 180 -6.09 7.93 -2.15
CA ALA A 180 -5.67 9.29 -2.50
C ALA A 180 -5.22 9.40 -3.97
N GLY A 181 -4.44 8.43 -4.45
CA GLY A 181 -3.96 8.38 -5.84
C GLY A 181 -5.06 8.10 -6.86
N SER A 182 -6.26 7.67 -6.45
CA SER A 182 -7.37 7.39 -7.36
C SER A 182 -8.58 8.34 -7.20
N ARG A 183 -8.44 9.41 -6.41
CA ARG A 183 -9.57 10.30 -6.05
C ARG A 183 -10.01 11.24 -7.17
N ASN A 184 -9.10 11.63 -8.05
CA ASN A 184 -9.38 12.51 -9.18
C ASN A 184 -8.52 12.12 -10.39
N ALA A 185 -8.88 12.60 -11.58
CA ALA A 185 -8.20 12.26 -12.83
C ALA A 185 -6.70 12.57 -12.77
N ARG A 186 -6.31 13.73 -12.23
CA ARG A 186 -4.92 14.15 -12.12
C ARG A 186 -4.07 13.18 -11.29
N SER A 187 -4.57 12.82 -10.11
CA SER A 187 -3.86 11.91 -9.20
C SER A 187 -3.80 10.51 -9.79
N LEU A 188 -4.87 10.09 -10.48
CA LEU A 188 -4.96 8.78 -11.11
C LEU A 188 -3.94 8.63 -12.24
N ILE A 189 -3.84 9.62 -13.13
CA ILE A 189 -2.85 9.58 -14.21
C ILE A 189 -1.44 9.56 -13.63
N CYS A 190 -1.12 10.41 -12.63
CA CYS A 190 0.18 10.37 -11.96
C CYS A 190 0.51 8.99 -11.38
N SER A 191 -0.44 8.40 -10.64
CA SER A 191 -0.28 7.07 -10.03
C SER A 191 -0.16 5.94 -11.06
N ILE A 192 -0.87 6.02 -12.20
CA ILE A 192 -0.72 5.05 -13.28
C ILE A 192 0.66 5.20 -13.92
N SER A 193 1.10 6.44 -14.16
CA SER A 193 2.39 6.72 -14.79
C SER A 193 3.57 6.24 -13.95
N GLU A 194 3.54 6.46 -12.64
CA GLU A 194 4.55 5.92 -11.72
C GLU A 194 4.61 4.39 -11.76
N GLN A 195 3.46 3.71 -11.84
CA GLN A 195 3.44 2.25 -11.95
C GLN A 195 3.95 1.78 -13.32
N MET A 196 3.63 2.50 -14.38
CA MET A 196 4.12 2.22 -15.73
C MET A 196 5.65 2.32 -15.79
N GLU A 197 6.24 3.37 -15.23
CA GLU A 197 7.70 3.52 -15.13
C GLU A 197 8.33 2.34 -14.39
N LEU A 198 7.78 1.99 -13.21
CA LEU A 198 8.28 0.88 -12.42
C LEU A 198 8.22 -0.45 -13.18
N LEU A 199 7.09 -0.76 -13.83
CA LEU A 199 6.88 -2.02 -14.53
C LEU A 199 7.70 -2.14 -15.82
N MET A 200 7.95 -1.02 -16.51
CA MET A 200 8.76 -0.98 -17.73
C MET A 200 10.25 -0.76 -17.47
N GLY A 201 10.66 -0.55 -16.21
CA GLY A 201 12.05 -0.30 -15.85
C GLY A 201 12.57 1.07 -16.28
N PHE A 202 11.68 2.06 -16.41
CA PHE A 202 12.06 3.44 -16.70
C PHE A 202 12.46 4.19 -15.42
N GLU A 203 13.16 5.31 -15.59
CA GLU A 203 13.49 6.21 -14.48
C GLU A 203 12.20 6.77 -13.86
N CYS A 204 12.06 6.66 -12.53
CA CYS A 204 10.86 7.10 -11.80
C CYS A 204 10.75 8.63 -11.71
N LYS A 205 10.30 9.27 -12.79
CA LYS A 205 10.19 10.74 -12.92
C LYS A 205 8.75 11.24 -12.89
N ALA A 206 7.76 10.38 -13.11
CA ALA A 206 6.36 10.76 -13.20
C ALA A 206 5.91 11.55 -11.95
N ALA A 207 6.24 11.07 -10.75
CA ALA A 207 5.89 11.74 -9.49
C ALA A 207 6.36 13.20 -9.43
N LEU A 208 7.58 13.48 -9.92
CA LEU A 208 8.19 14.81 -9.90
C LEU A 208 7.64 15.71 -11.02
N LEU A 209 7.57 15.17 -12.24
CA LEU A 209 7.20 15.95 -13.43
C LEU A 209 5.70 16.23 -13.48
N LEU A 210 4.88 15.27 -13.07
CA LEU A 210 3.42 15.36 -13.19
C LEU A 210 2.78 16.03 -11.97
N ALA A 211 3.46 16.10 -10.83
CA ALA A 211 2.95 16.80 -9.66
C ALA A 211 2.81 18.32 -9.90
N SER A 212 3.67 18.93 -10.71
CA SER A 212 3.67 20.38 -11.00
C SER A 212 3.04 20.76 -12.34
N GLY A 213 2.94 19.82 -13.29
CA GLY A 213 2.40 20.04 -14.63
C GLY A 213 0.88 20.26 -14.70
N THR A 214 0.41 20.61 -15.90
CA THR A 214 -1.02 20.66 -16.24
C THR A 214 -1.54 19.25 -16.54
N TYR A 215 -2.87 19.05 -16.51
CA TYR A 215 -3.45 17.75 -16.87
C TYR A 215 -3.10 17.32 -18.31
N VAL A 216 -2.97 18.28 -19.23
CA VAL A 216 -2.58 17.99 -20.62
C VAL A 216 -1.17 17.39 -20.66
N ASP A 217 -0.22 17.97 -19.91
CA ASP A 217 1.16 17.46 -19.81
C ASP A 217 1.19 16.03 -19.23
N GLN A 218 0.28 15.72 -18.30
CA GLN A 218 0.17 14.38 -17.72
C GLN A 218 -0.32 13.34 -18.72
N VAL A 219 -1.29 13.68 -19.56
CA VAL A 219 -1.84 12.77 -20.56
C VAL A 219 -0.84 12.55 -21.71
N SER A 220 -0.07 13.57 -22.07
CA SER A 220 0.97 13.46 -23.11
C SER A 220 2.26 12.79 -22.63
N TYR A 221 2.38 12.42 -21.36
CA TYR A 221 3.64 11.95 -20.79
C TYR A 221 4.23 10.70 -21.47
N PHE A 222 3.37 9.81 -21.97
CA PHE A 222 3.78 8.59 -22.70
C PHE A 222 3.31 8.56 -24.16
N GLN A 223 2.93 9.71 -24.73
CA GLN A 223 2.59 9.85 -26.15
C GLN A 223 3.84 10.19 -26.96
#